data_AF-A0AAV0VJX7-F1
#
_entry.id   AF-A0AAV0VJX7-F1
#
_cell.length_a   1.000
_cell.length_b   1.000
_cell.length_c   1.000
_cell.angle_alpha   90.00
_cell.angle_beta   90.00
_cell.angle_gamma   90.00
#
_symmetry.space_group_name_H-M   'P 1'
#
loop_
_entity.id
_entity.type
_entity.pdbx_description
1 polymer ?
#
loop_
_entity_poly.entity_id
_entity_poly.type
_entity_poly.pdbx_seq_one_letter_code
_entity_poly.pdbx_strand_id
1 'polypeptide(L)'
;MAGWNESQLRKYDIKVDKIPILQYDDPKVDSLLSNNKPVLIKGSKLVSQVLKWDLDYLTEHMNSICCNVLVSKNHKFKYYDQKKITPNMTFKPISRPSPMIFSEFAKKIKDWKKGDSR
;
A
#
# COMPACT_ATOMS: atom_id res chain seq x y z
N MET A 1 22.23 -9.41 0.94
CA MET A 1 21.52 -9.86 2.16
C MET A 1 20.08 -9.38 2.06
N ALA A 2 19.09 -10.21 2.33
CA ALA A 2 17.70 -9.75 2.35
C ALA A 2 17.56 -8.67 3.42
N GLY A 3 17.06 -7.48 3.07
CA GLY A 3 16.93 -6.34 3.98
C GLY A 3 15.82 -6.51 5.04
N TRP A 4 15.41 -7.74 5.34
CA TRP A 4 14.32 -8.04 6.25
C TRP A 4 14.50 -9.41 6.92
N ASN A 5 13.81 -9.63 8.05
CA ASN A 5 13.72 -10.89 8.77
C ASN A 5 12.31 -11.10 9.36
N GLU A 6 12.01 -12.32 9.82
CA GLU A 6 10.67 -12.72 10.28
C GLU A 6 10.15 -11.93 11.48
N SER A 7 11.04 -11.35 12.31
CA SER A 7 10.61 -10.55 13.48
C SER A 7 9.87 -9.26 13.11
N GLN A 8 10.00 -8.80 11.85
CA GLN A 8 9.29 -7.63 11.34
C GLN A 8 7.83 -7.96 10.96
N LEU A 9 7.47 -9.24 10.84
CA LEU A 9 6.13 -9.67 10.44
C LEU A 9 5.18 -9.72 11.64
N ARG A 10 3.92 -9.29 11.41
CA ARG A 10 2.85 -9.48 12.40
C ARG A 10 2.44 -10.94 12.42
N LYS A 11 2.18 -11.47 13.63
CA LYS A 11 1.70 -12.83 13.83
C LYS A 11 0.19 -12.90 13.64
N TYR A 12 -0.26 -13.90 12.89
CA TYR A 12 -1.68 -14.21 12.68
C TYR A 12 -1.90 -15.70 12.89
N ASP A 13 -3.08 -16.07 13.40
CA ASP A 13 -3.46 -17.47 13.64
C ASP A 13 -4.19 -18.05 12.42
N ILE A 14 -3.52 -18.02 11.27
CA ILE A 14 -4.03 -18.57 10.02
C ILE A 14 -2.91 -19.32 9.31
N LYS A 15 -3.26 -20.42 8.63
CA LYS A 15 -2.33 -21.12 7.75
C LYS A 15 -2.20 -20.34 6.45
N VAL A 16 -0.97 -20.19 5.96
CA VAL A 16 -0.66 -19.47 4.72
C VAL A 16 0.23 -20.32 3.82
N ASP A 17 -0.04 -20.27 2.52
CA ASP A 17 0.77 -20.88 1.49
C ASP A 17 1.68 -19.84 0.84
N LYS A 18 2.86 -20.27 0.36
CA LYS A 18 3.77 -19.39 -0.36
C LYS A 18 3.26 -19.15 -1.78
N ILE A 19 3.19 -17.89 -2.18
CA ILE A 19 2.91 -17.51 -3.57
C ILE A 19 4.11 -17.90 -4.44
N PRO A 20 3.92 -18.57 -5.58
CA PRO A 20 5.00 -18.90 -6.50
C PRO A 20 5.67 -17.64 -7.05
N ILE A 21 7.00 -17.66 -7.07
CA ILE A 21 7.84 -16.56 -7.56
C ILE A 21 8.51 -17.01 -8.86
N LEU A 22 8.11 -16.42 -9.99
CA LEU A 22 8.52 -16.85 -11.33
C LEU A 22 9.14 -15.69 -12.11
N GLN A 23 9.96 -15.99 -13.13
CA GLN A 23 10.40 -14.98 -14.10
C GLN A 23 9.25 -14.66 -15.06
N TYR A 24 9.24 -13.45 -15.61
CA TYR A 24 8.16 -12.97 -16.49
C TYR A 24 7.98 -13.81 -17.77
N ASP A 25 9.03 -14.49 -18.21
CA ASP A 25 9.07 -15.34 -19.40
C ASP A 25 8.82 -16.83 -19.09
N ASP A 26 8.54 -17.17 -17.82
CA ASP A 26 8.15 -18.54 -17.46
C ASP A 26 6.69 -18.79 -17.92
N PRO A 27 6.43 -19.80 -18.77
CA PRO A 27 5.09 -20.09 -19.28
C PRO A 27 4.07 -20.45 -18.18
N LYS A 28 4.53 -20.82 -16.97
CA LYS A 28 3.65 -21.03 -15.82
C LYS A 28 3.00 -19.74 -15.34
N VAL A 29 3.58 -18.57 -15.62
CA VAL A 29 2.96 -17.28 -15.30
C VAL A 29 1.60 -17.18 -16.00
N ASP A 30 1.55 -17.39 -17.31
CA ASP A 30 0.31 -17.31 -18.08
C ASP A 30 -0.71 -18.37 -17.66
N SER A 31 -0.23 -19.58 -17.34
CA SER A 31 -1.08 -20.64 -16.79
C SER A 31 -1.71 -20.25 -15.44
N LEU A 32 -0.93 -19.67 -14.52
CA LEU A 32 -1.44 -19.22 -13.21
C LEU A 32 -2.44 -18.08 -13.38
N LEU A 33 -2.13 -17.09 -14.22
CA LEU A 33 -3.01 -15.96 -14.50
C LEU A 33 -4.34 -16.42 -15.11
N SER A 34 -4.30 -17.31 -16.11
CA SER A 34 -5.50 -17.86 -16.77
C SER A 34 -6.38 -18.66 -15.81
N ASN A 35 -5.79 -19.25 -14.78
CA ASN A 35 -6.48 -20.00 -13.73
C ASN A 35 -6.86 -19.14 -12.51
N ASN A 36 -6.72 -17.81 -12.58
CA ASN A 36 -6.96 -16.87 -11.47
C ASN A 36 -6.15 -17.22 -10.20
N LYS A 37 -4.94 -17.75 -10.36
CA LYS A 37 -4.01 -18.06 -9.25
C LYS A 37 -2.97 -16.95 -9.07
N PRO A 38 -2.59 -16.62 -7.83
CA PRO A 38 -1.60 -15.58 -7.57
C PRO A 38 -0.19 -16.00 -7.99
N VAL A 39 0.59 -15.05 -8.50
CA VAL A 39 2.00 -15.23 -8.88
C VAL A 39 2.78 -13.94 -8.64
N LEU A 40 4.00 -14.05 -8.11
CA LEU A 40 4.94 -12.93 -8.04
C LEU A 40 5.87 -13.01 -9.26
N ILE A 41 5.74 -12.02 -10.15
CA ILE A 41 6.49 -11.98 -11.41
C ILE A 41 7.76 -11.15 -11.25
N LYS A 42 8.92 -11.77 -11.46
CA LYS A 42 10.23 -11.12 -11.51
C LYS A 42 10.59 -10.74 -12.95
N GLY A 43 11.38 -9.69 -13.10
CA GLY A 43 11.95 -9.32 -14.41
C GLY A 43 10.98 -8.67 -15.41
N SER A 44 9.73 -8.39 -15.03
CA SER A 44 8.71 -7.84 -15.95
C SER A 44 8.99 -6.42 -16.46
N LYS A 45 9.90 -5.67 -15.81
CA LYS A 45 10.22 -4.26 -16.09
C LYS A 45 9.01 -3.30 -16.11
N LEU A 46 7.84 -3.73 -15.62
CA LEU A 46 6.58 -2.98 -15.65
C LEU A 46 6.71 -1.55 -15.06
N VAL A 47 7.50 -1.41 -14.01
CA VAL A 47 7.72 -0.14 -13.29
C VAL A 47 9.17 0.33 -13.36
N SER A 48 9.93 -0.15 -14.35
CA SER A 48 11.39 0.11 -14.46
C SER A 48 11.75 1.60 -14.49
N GLN A 49 10.92 2.44 -15.11
CA GLN A 49 11.14 3.88 -15.23
C GLN A 49 10.94 4.66 -13.93
N VAL A 50 10.21 4.08 -12.98
CA VAL A 50 9.83 4.73 -11.71
C VAL A 50 10.58 4.17 -10.51
N LEU A 51 11.58 3.30 -10.72
CA LEU A 51 12.39 2.75 -9.62
C LEU A 51 13.20 3.80 -8.86
N LYS A 52 13.41 4.97 -9.47
CA LYS A 52 14.06 6.14 -8.84
C LYS A 52 13.13 6.95 -7.93
N TRP A 53 11.84 6.62 -7.89
CA TRP A 53 10.87 7.40 -7.11
C TRP A 53 11.06 7.12 -5.62
N ASP A 54 11.56 8.13 -4.91
CA ASP A 54 11.52 8.24 -3.46
C ASP A 54 10.66 9.44 -3.04
N LEU A 55 10.57 9.69 -1.74
CA LEU A 55 9.73 10.77 -1.22
C LEU A 55 10.21 12.15 -1.71
N ASP A 56 11.51 12.35 -1.90
CA ASP A 56 12.09 13.64 -2.32
C ASP A 56 11.85 13.87 -3.81
N TYR A 57 12.11 12.87 -4.66
CA TYR A 57 11.82 12.90 -6.08
C TYR A 57 10.34 13.20 -6.34
N LEU A 58 9.44 12.50 -5.63
CA LEU A 58 8.00 12.72 -5.75
C LEU A 58 7.59 14.10 -5.24
N THR A 59 8.20 14.59 -4.15
CA THR A 59 7.89 15.93 -3.63
C THR A 59 8.28 17.00 -4.63
N GLU A 60 9.44 16.88 -5.29
CA GLU A 60 9.91 17.82 -6.31
C GLU A 60 8.98 17.86 -7.53
N HIS A 61 8.51 16.69 -8.00
CA HIS A 61 7.77 16.58 -9.26
C HIS A 61 6.24 16.60 -9.09
N MET A 62 5.71 16.43 -7.87
CA MET A 62 4.27 16.34 -7.59
C MET A 62 3.78 17.31 -6.50
N ASN A 63 4.56 18.31 -6.10
CA ASN A 63 4.31 19.17 -4.93
C ASN A 63 2.89 19.73 -4.77
N SER A 64 2.22 20.03 -5.88
CA SER A 64 0.92 20.70 -5.99
C SER A 64 -0.24 19.76 -6.29
N ILE A 65 0.03 18.46 -6.48
CA ILE A 65 -1.00 17.46 -6.76
C ILE A 65 -1.78 17.18 -5.48
N CYS A 66 -3.10 17.34 -5.54
CA CYS A 66 -3.99 16.94 -4.46
C CYS A 66 -4.13 15.41 -4.45
N CYS A 67 -3.76 14.79 -3.34
CA CYS A 67 -3.84 13.35 -3.13
C CYS A 67 -4.94 13.03 -2.13
N ASN A 68 -5.67 11.94 -2.37
CA ASN A 68 -6.61 11.39 -1.39
C ASN A 68 -5.85 10.53 -0.36
N VAL A 69 -5.35 11.15 0.71
CA VAL A 69 -4.62 10.46 1.77
C VAL A 69 -5.60 9.87 2.79
N LEU A 70 -5.39 8.63 3.23
CA LEU A 70 -6.16 8.03 4.31
C LEU A 70 -5.41 8.21 5.63
N VAL A 71 -6.12 8.62 6.68
CA VAL A 71 -5.57 8.75 8.04
C VAL A 71 -6.26 7.75 8.97
N SER A 72 -5.49 7.04 9.79
CA SER A 72 -5.96 6.07 10.79
C SER A 72 -5.28 6.28 12.14
N LYS A 73 -6.00 6.00 13.23
CA LYS A 73 -5.43 6.03 14.59
C LYS A 73 -4.47 4.87 14.87
N ASN A 74 -4.43 3.86 14.01
CA ASN A 74 -3.58 2.68 14.18
C ASN A 74 -3.10 2.14 12.83
N HIS A 75 -2.43 0.98 12.83
CA HIS A 75 -1.88 0.35 11.63
C HIS A 75 -2.92 -0.30 10.71
N LYS A 76 -4.23 -0.22 11.04
CA LYS A 76 -5.32 -0.79 10.24
C LYS A 76 -5.97 0.31 9.42
N PHE A 77 -5.91 0.17 8.09
CA PHE A 77 -6.59 1.03 7.14
C PHE A 77 -7.76 0.26 6.53
N LYS A 78 -8.95 0.37 7.12
CA LYS A 78 -10.13 -0.36 6.65
C LYS A 78 -10.87 0.50 5.63
N TYR A 79 -10.87 0.06 4.38
CA TYR A 79 -11.68 0.68 3.34
C TYR A 79 -13.17 0.57 3.67
N TYR A 80 -13.92 1.60 3.31
CA TYR A 80 -15.37 1.62 3.34
C TYR A 80 -15.86 2.50 2.19
N ASP A 81 -17.05 2.18 1.70
CA ASP A 81 -17.74 3.00 0.72
C ASP A 81 -18.54 4.08 1.45
N GLN A 82 -18.12 5.34 1.32
CA GLN A 82 -18.78 6.49 1.95
C GLN A 82 -20.26 6.58 1.56
N LYS A 83 -20.63 6.18 0.34
CA LYS A 83 -22.02 6.26 -0.15
C LYS A 83 -22.94 5.26 0.53
N LYS A 84 -22.39 4.22 1.15
CA LYS A 84 -23.14 3.19 1.88
C LYS A 84 -23.33 3.54 3.36
N ILE A 85 -22.73 4.62 3.85
CA ILE A 85 -22.92 5.07 5.23
C ILE A 85 -24.19 5.91 5.31
N THR A 86 -25.14 5.48 6.14
CA THR A 86 -26.37 6.23 6.42
C THR A 86 -26.34 6.79 7.86
N PRO A 87 -27.07 7.89 8.14
CA PRO A 87 -27.06 8.52 9.48
C PRO A 87 -27.48 7.58 10.62
N ASN A 88 -28.30 6.57 10.33
CA ASN A 88 -28.85 5.65 11.32
C ASN A 88 -27.92 4.47 11.63
N MET A 89 -26.74 4.39 11.00
CA MET A 89 -25.77 3.31 11.24
C MET A 89 -24.92 3.57 12.48
N THR A 90 -24.65 2.52 13.23
CA THR A 90 -23.69 2.55 14.36
C THR A 90 -22.23 2.47 13.91
N PHE A 91 -21.99 2.27 12.62
CA PHE A 91 -20.64 2.14 12.05
C PHE A 91 -19.86 3.45 12.17
N LYS A 92 -18.70 3.39 12.84
CA LYS A 92 -17.76 4.51 12.97
C LYS A 92 -16.48 4.17 12.21
N PRO A 93 -16.16 4.86 11.10
CA PRO A 93 -14.96 4.56 10.34
C PRO A 93 -13.69 4.86 11.15
N ILE A 94 -12.77 3.89 11.17
CA ILE A 94 -11.48 3.97 11.88
C ILE A 94 -10.45 4.76 11.07
N SER A 95 -10.58 4.70 9.74
CA SER A 95 -9.76 5.42 8.77
C SER A 95 -10.62 6.51 8.13
N ARG A 96 -10.06 7.66 7.77
CA ARG A 96 -10.81 8.72 7.10
C ARG A 96 -10.00 9.32 5.94
N PRO A 97 -10.65 9.65 4.81
CA PRO A 97 -10.05 10.50 3.79
C PRO A 97 -9.67 11.85 4.38
N SER A 98 -8.47 12.31 4.04
CA SER A 98 -7.94 13.64 4.33
C SER A 98 -7.22 14.12 3.07
N PRO A 99 -7.94 14.64 2.07
CA PRO A 99 -7.31 15.21 0.89
C PRO A 99 -6.29 16.28 1.27
N MET A 100 -5.09 16.22 0.68
CA MET A 100 -4.02 17.19 0.92
C MET A 100 -3.08 17.23 -0.29
N ILE A 101 -2.34 18.33 -0.45
CA ILE A 101 -1.31 18.39 -1.50
C ILE A 101 -0.13 17.48 -1.14
N PHE A 102 0.56 16.92 -2.14
CA PHE A 102 1.63 15.96 -1.90
C PHE A 102 2.75 16.51 -1.02
N SER A 103 3.09 17.80 -1.16
CA SER A 103 4.11 18.46 -0.32
C SER A 103 3.71 18.50 1.16
N GLU A 104 2.43 18.71 1.49
CA GLU A 104 1.91 18.61 2.86
C GLU A 104 1.99 17.18 3.38
N PHE A 105 1.63 16.21 2.55
CA PHE A 105 1.76 14.78 2.89
C PHE A 105 3.22 14.42 3.19
N ALA A 106 4.15 14.81 2.31
CA ALA A 106 5.57 14.53 2.47
C ALA A 106 6.14 15.14 3.77
N LYS A 107 5.74 16.38 4.08
CA LYS A 107 6.09 17.02 5.35
C LYS A 107 5.55 16.24 6.55
N LYS A 108 4.27 15.85 6.53
CA LYS A 108 3.65 15.06 7.62
C LYS A 108 4.35 13.72 7.84
N ILE A 109 4.77 13.03 6.78
CA ILE A 109 5.50 11.76 6.90
C ILE A 109 6.89 11.97 7.50
N LYS A 110 7.61 13.03 7.11
CA LYS A 110 8.92 13.37 7.68
C LYS A 110 8.84 13.75 9.15
N ASP A 111 7.77 14.46 9.53
CA ASP A 111 7.54 14.92 10.90
C ASP A 111 6.87 13.86 11.79
N TRP A 112 6.45 12.72 11.22
CA TRP A 112 5.65 11.70 11.92
C TRP A 112 6.42 11.06 13.07
N LYS A 113 5.78 10.97 14.23
CA LYS A 113 6.33 10.32 15.42
C LYS A 113 5.45 9.16 15.87
N LYS A 114 6.07 8.20 16.57
CA LYS A 114 5.35 7.07 17.16
C LYS A 114 4.30 7.58 18.15
N GLY A 115 3.02 7.39 17.82
CA GLY A 115 1.89 7.86 18.61
C GLY A 115 0.97 8.79 17.81
N ASP A 116 1.51 9.43 16.77
CA ASP A 116 0.73 10.23 15.83
C ASP A 116 -0.20 9.34 15.00
N SER A 117 -1.28 9.95 14.51
CA SER A 117 -2.14 9.29 13.53
C SER A 117 -1.33 8.98 12.27
N ARG A 118 -1.56 7.78 11.72
CA ARG A 118 -0.89 7.27 10.53
C ARG A 118 -1.64 7.64 9.27
#